data_AF-A0A4Q3EMQ2-F1
#
_entry.id   AF-A0A4Q3EMQ2-F1
#
_cell.length_a   1.000
_cell.length_b   1.000
_cell.length_c   1.000
_cell.angle_alpha   90.00
_cell.angle_beta   90.00
_cell.angle_gamma   90.00
#
_symmetry.space_group_name_H-M   'P 1'
#
loop_
_entity.id
_entity.type
_entity.pdbx_description
1 polymer ?
#
loop_
_entity_poly.entity_id
_entity_poly.type
_entity_poly.pdbx_seq_one_letter_code
_entity_poly.pdbx_strand_id
1 'polypeptide(L)'
;MKNPLISAQKLLITFGLLVAVNAAYAQEHNMSKQYIAPTDPAVQQKLAQWQDLKFGLFMHWGTYSKWGVVESWSICPEDEGWTQRKGPYSATYAGYVKAYENLQTTFNPTKFNPEKWVAAAKNAGMKYVVFTT
;
A
#
# COMPACT_ATOMS: atom_id res chain seq x y z
N MET A 1 30.77 -39.22 -33.99
CA MET A 1 29.87 -38.25 -34.67
C MET A 1 28.91 -37.69 -33.65
N LYS A 2 28.96 -36.39 -33.33
CA LYS A 2 28.05 -35.78 -32.33
C LYS A 2 26.64 -35.69 -32.94
N ASN A 3 25.62 -36.20 -32.23
CA ASN A 3 24.24 -36.24 -32.72
C ASN A 3 23.68 -34.80 -32.82
N PRO A 4 23.35 -34.32 -34.04
CA PRO A 4 22.91 -32.94 -34.26
C PRO A 4 21.61 -32.59 -33.51
N LEU A 5 20.77 -33.58 -33.22
CA LEU A 5 19.50 -33.40 -32.49
C LEU A 5 19.72 -32.99 -31.02
N ILE A 6 20.76 -33.54 -30.37
CA ILE A 6 21.11 -33.22 -28.98
C ILE A 6 21.70 -31.79 -28.90
N SER A 7 22.41 -31.37 -29.96
CA SER A 7 22.93 -30.00 -30.07
C SER A 7 21.80 -28.97 -30.23
N ALA A 8 20.78 -29.29 -31.03
CA ALA A 8 19.62 -28.42 -31.25
C ALA A 8 18.76 -28.25 -29.98
N GLN A 9 18.54 -29.33 -29.21
CA GLN A 9 17.82 -29.27 -27.93
C GLN A 9 18.54 -28.41 -26.89
N LYS A 10 19.87 -28.54 -26.77
CA LYS A 10 20.67 -27.71 -25.86
C LYS A 10 20.63 -26.22 -26.26
N LEU A 11 20.59 -25.93 -27.56
CA LEU A 11 20.48 -24.57 -28.07
C LEU A 11 19.11 -23.96 -27.73
N LEU A 12 18.03 -24.72 -27.90
CA LEU A 12 16.66 -24.30 -27.56
C LEU A 12 16.48 -24.05 -26.05
N ILE A 13 17.02 -24.92 -25.20
CA ILE A 13 16.97 -24.76 -23.74
C ILE A 13 17.76 -23.52 -23.31
N THR A 14 18.96 -23.33 -23.85
CA THR A 14 19.79 -22.16 -23.56
C THR A 14 19.13 -20.86 -24.02
N PHE A 15 18.50 -20.86 -25.21
CA PHE A 15 17.75 -19.72 -25.72
C PHE A 15 16.52 -19.42 -24.85
N GLY A 16 15.77 -20.44 -24.43
CA GLY A 16 14.65 -20.28 -23.50
C GLY A 16 15.06 -19.71 -22.14
N LEU A 17 16.21 -20.17 -21.60
CA LEU A 17 16.79 -19.62 -20.37
C LEU A 17 17.21 -18.15 -20.53
N LEU A 18 17.82 -17.77 -21.66
CA LEU A 18 18.20 -16.39 -21.95
C LEU A 18 16.99 -15.45 -22.06
N VAL A 19 15.88 -15.91 -22.66
CA VAL A 19 14.63 -15.13 -22.71
C VAL A 19 14.01 -15.01 -21.32
N ALA A 20 14.01 -16.08 -20.52
CA ALA A 20 13.49 -16.06 -19.15
C ALA A 20 14.26 -15.10 -18.23
N VAL A 21 15.59 -15.02 -18.38
CA VAL A 21 16.42 -14.08 -17.62
C VAL A 21 16.09 -12.63 -17.98
N ASN A 22 15.85 -12.30 -19.26
CA ASN A 22 15.47 -10.95 -19.66
C ASN A 22 14.07 -10.55 -19.17
N ALA A 23 13.12 -11.50 -19.09
CA ALA A 23 11.79 -11.24 -18.51
C ALA A 23 11.86 -10.97 -17.00
N ALA A 24 12.84 -11.53 -16.29
CA ALA A 24 13.02 -11.32 -14.85
C ALA A 24 13.54 -9.90 -14.49
N TYR A 25 14.16 -9.18 -15.43
CA TYR A 25 14.58 -7.78 -15.23
C TYR A 25 13.45 -6.76 -15.45
N ALA A 26 12.24 -7.19 -15.83
CA ALA A 26 11.17 -6.30 -16.30
C ALA A 26 10.36 -5.60 -15.18
N GLN A 27 10.81 -5.64 -13.91
CA GLN A 27 10.08 -5.04 -12.77
C GLN A 27 10.82 -3.92 -12.06
N GLU A 28 11.84 -3.31 -12.67
CA GLU A 28 12.40 -2.07 -12.12
C GLU A 28 11.49 -0.88 -12.52
N HIS A 29 10.83 -0.27 -11.53
CA HIS A 29 10.10 0.97 -11.76
C HIS A 29 11.13 2.07 -12.07
N ASN A 30 11.14 2.56 -13.31
CA ASN A 30 12.00 3.66 -13.72
C ASN A 30 11.60 4.93 -12.95
N MET A 31 12.32 5.23 -11.87
CA MET A 31 12.19 6.50 -11.17
C MET A 31 12.59 7.63 -12.12
N SER A 32 11.77 8.67 -12.21
CA SER A 32 12.12 9.86 -12.98
C SER A 32 13.43 10.45 -12.44
N LYS A 33 14.45 10.61 -13.29
CA LYS A 33 15.74 11.20 -12.90
C LYS A 33 15.60 12.66 -12.43
N GLN A 34 14.54 13.34 -12.87
CA GLN A 34 14.27 14.74 -12.56
C GLN A 34 12.78 14.93 -12.30
N TYR A 35 12.47 15.87 -11.42
CA TYR A 35 11.10 16.32 -11.20
C TYR A 35 10.62 17.15 -12.40
N ILE A 36 9.45 16.83 -12.93
CA ILE A 36 8.80 17.59 -14.00
C ILE A 36 7.66 18.38 -13.36
N ALA A 37 7.82 19.70 -13.27
CA ALA A 37 6.78 20.57 -12.75
C ALA A 37 5.59 20.62 -13.72
N PRO A 38 4.34 20.65 -13.23
CA PRO A 38 3.17 20.83 -14.08
C PRO A 38 3.19 22.23 -14.70
N THR A 39 2.76 22.33 -15.97
CA THR A 39 2.69 23.60 -16.71
C THR A 39 1.33 24.28 -16.62
N ASP A 40 0.28 23.55 -16.26
CA ASP A 40 -1.08 24.08 -16.09
C ASP A 40 -1.11 25.08 -14.91
N PRO A 41 -1.45 26.37 -15.16
CA PRO A 41 -1.53 27.39 -14.11
C PRO A 41 -2.49 27.03 -12.96
N ALA A 42 -3.59 26.34 -13.25
CA ALA A 42 -4.55 25.93 -12.23
C ALA A 42 -3.97 24.86 -11.29
N VAL A 43 -3.13 23.96 -11.83
CA VAL A 43 -2.41 22.96 -11.03
C VAL A 43 -1.35 23.64 -10.18
N GLN A 44 -0.57 24.55 -10.76
CA GLN A 44 0.45 25.31 -10.03
C GLN A 44 -0.16 26.11 -8.86
N GLN A 45 -1.31 26.76 -9.07
CA GLN A 45 -2.01 27.48 -8.01
C GLN A 45 -2.46 26.57 -6.87
N LYS A 46 -3.03 25.40 -7.18
CA LYS A 46 -3.43 24.40 -6.16
C LYS A 46 -2.23 23.88 -5.37
N LEU A 47 -1.11 23.61 -6.05
CA LEU A 47 0.12 23.17 -5.40
C LEU A 47 0.68 24.25 -4.48
N ALA A 48 0.69 25.52 -4.92
CA ALA A 48 1.14 26.63 -4.09
C ALA A 48 0.27 26.77 -2.82
N GLN A 49 -1.06 26.70 -2.97
CA GLN A 49 -1.99 26.71 -1.83
C GLN A 49 -1.76 25.52 -0.88
N TRP A 50 -1.64 24.31 -1.42
CA TRP A 50 -1.42 23.10 -0.62
C TRP A 50 -0.09 23.14 0.12
N GLN A 51 0.98 23.56 -0.56
CA GLN A 51 2.30 23.71 0.03
C GLN A 51 2.31 24.74 1.14
N ASP A 52 1.45 25.76 1.11
CA ASP A 52 1.34 26.77 2.17
C ASP A 52 0.67 26.25 3.46
N LEU A 53 -0.10 25.15 3.38
CA LEU A 53 -0.76 24.58 4.56
C LEU A 53 0.23 24.00 5.58
N LYS A 54 1.39 23.50 5.13
CA LYS A 54 2.54 22.93 5.89
C LYS A 54 2.27 21.73 6.81
N PHE A 55 1.20 21.77 7.60
CA PHE A 55 0.97 20.85 8.70
C PHE A 55 -0.49 20.40 8.74
N GLY A 56 -0.72 19.09 8.80
CA GLY A 56 -2.05 18.49 8.80
C GLY A 56 -2.12 17.18 9.56
N LEU A 57 -3.34 16.72 9.82
CA LEU A 57 -3.63 15.43 10.43
C LEU A 57 -3.82 14.37 9.35
N PHE A 58 -3.11 13.25 9.44
CA PHE A 58 -3.43 12.06 8.65
C PHE A 58 -4.01 10.99 9.58
N MET A 59 -5.29 10.66 9.37
CA MET A 59 -6.03 9.73 10.22
C MET A 59 -6.19 8.37 9.54
N HIS A 60 -5.39 7.40 10.01
CA HIS A 60 -5.58 5.98 9.71
C HIS A 60 -6.61 5.43 10.68
N TRP A 61 -7.87 5.39 10.24
CA TRP A 61 -8.97 4.93 11.06
C TRP A 61 -10.02 4.21 10.24
N GLY A 62 -10.20 2.93 10.54
CA GLY A 62 -11.21 2.08 9.93
C GLY A 62 -11.59 0.90 10.80
N THR A 63 -12.25 -0.09 10.20
CA THR A 63 -12.74 -1.29 10.89
C THR A 63 -11.64 -2.07 11.59
N TYR A 64 -10.44 -2.11 11.00
CA TYR A 64 -9.21 -2.71 11.54
C TYR A 64 -8.77 -2.11 12.89
N SER A 65 -9.12 -0.84 13.17
CA SER A 65 -8.80 -0.18 14.45
C SER A 65 -9.44 -0.89 15.64
N LYS A 66 -10.53 -1.64 15.41
CA LYS A 66 -11.16 -2.47 16.44
C LYS A 66 -10.23 -3.59 16.93
N TRP A 67 -9.38 -4.10 16.06
CA TRP A 67 -8.39 -5.14 16.38
C TRP A 67 -7.01 -4.56 16.72
N GLY A 68 -6.79 -3.27 16.52
CA GLY A 68 -5.48 -2.64 16.74
C GLY A 68 -4.40 -3.16 15.78
N VAL A 69 -4.79 -3.50 14.55
CA VAL A 69 -3.87 -3.97 13.48
C VAL A 69 -3.70 -2.88 12.42
N VAL A 70 -2.59 -2.92 11.68
CA VAL A 70 -2.28 -1.97 10.60
C VAL A 70 -3.23 -2.19 9.41
N GLU A 71 -3.60 -1.12 8.69
CA GLU A 71 -4.66 -1.18 7.67
C GLU A 71 -4.40 -2.23 6.59
N SER A 72 -5.19 -3.30 6.54
CA SER A 72 -5.09 -4.42 5.57
C SER A 72 -3.76 -5.19 5.52
N TRP A 73 -2.67 -4.71 6.11
CA TRP A 73 -1.36 -5.35 6.00
C TRP A 73 -1.30 -6.76 6.58
N SER A 74 -2.12 -7.04 7.60
CA SER A 74 -2.24 -8.39 8.16
C SER A 74 -2.86 -9.45 7.22
N ILE A 75 -3.46 -9.01 6.11
CA ILE A 75 -3.96 -9.88 5.04
C ILE A 75 -3.10 -9.82 3.78
N CYS A 76 -2.01 -9.06 3.78
CA CYS A 76 -1.08 -9.00 2.67
C CYS A 76 0.05 -10.04 2.85
N PRO A 77 0.76 -10.45 1.78
CA PRO A 77 1.73 -11.54 1.81
C PRO A 77 3.13 -11.13 2.29
N GLU A 78 3.36 -9.88 2.70
CA GLU A 78 4.66 -9.39 3.14
C GLU A 78 5.09 -10.05 4.45
N ASP A 79 6.38 -10.32 4.59
CA ASP A 79 6.99 -10.93 5.78
C ASP A 79 7.68 -9.88 6.66
N GLU A 80 6.91 -8.89 7.09
CA GLU A 80 7.36 -7.84 7.99
C GLU A 80 6.72 -8.02 9.38
N GLY A 81 7.37 -7.57 10.45
CA GLY A 81 6.85 -7.77 11.81
C GLY A 81 5.46 -7.16 12.06
N TRP A 82 5.10 -6.14 11.27
CA TRP A 82 3.85 -5.39 11.35
C TRP A 82 2.74 -5.91 10.41
N THR A 83 3.05 -6.86 9.52
CA THR A 83 2.08 -7.58 8.66
C THR A 83 1.65 -8.92 9.25
N GLN A 84 2.16 -9.30 10.42
CA GLN A 84 1.85 -10.58 11.05
C GLN A 84 0.41 -10.64 11.58
N ARG A 85 -0.30 -11.72 11.27
CA ARG A 85 -1.64 -12.02 11.81
C ARG A 85 -1.57 -12.32 13.30
N LYS A 86 -2.42 -11.65 14.09
CA LYS A 86 -2.48 -11.81 15.55
C LYS A 86 -3.91 -12.08 16.01
N GLY A 87 -4.06 -12.63 17.21
CA GLY A 87 -5.36 -12.85 17.83
C GLY A 87 -6.05 -14.16 17.42
N PRO A 88 -7.33 -14.33 17.78
CA PRO A 88 -8.01 -15.64 17.77
C PRO A 88 -8.25 -16.22 16.37
N TYR A 89 -8.15 -15.40 15.32
CA TYR A 89 -8.39 -15.82 13.94
C TYR A 89 -7.10 -16.11 13.16
N SER A 90 -5.90 -16.01 13.78
CA SER A 90 -4.61 -16.08 13.06
C SER A 90 -4.20 -17.49 12.60
N ALA A 91 -4.90 -18.53 13.05
CA ALA A 91 -4.54 -19.93 12.80
C ALA A 91 -4.51 -20.30 11.30
N THR A 92 -5.38 -19.69 10.49
CA THR A 92 -5.39 -19.89 9.03
C THR A 92 -5.57 -18.55 8.33
N TYR A 93 -4.93 -18.40 7.17
CA TYR A 93 -5.09 -17.18 6.36
C TYR A 93 -6.56 -16.95 5.97
N ALA A 94 -7.22 -17.98 5.43
CA ALA A 94 -8.61 -17.86 4.99
C ALA A 94 -9.57 -17.52 6.15
N GLY A 95 -9.38 -18.12 7.33
CA GLY A 95 -10.17 -17.78 8.52
C GLY A 95 -9.93 -16.35 8.99
N TYR A 96 -8.68 -15.89 8.96
CA TYR A 96 -8.32 -14.53 9.32
C TYR A 96 -8.93 -13.49 8.36
N VAL A 97 -8.78 -13.69 7.04
CA VAL A 97 -9.36 -12.79 6.01
C VAL A 97 -10.86 -12.70 6.19
N LYS A 98 -11.56 -13.84 6.32
CA LYS A 98 -13.01 -13.86 6.54
C LYS A 98 -13.40 -13.08 7.80
N ALA A 99 -12.66 -13.24 8.90
CA ALA A 99 -12.95 -12.51 10.13
C ALA A 99 -12.65 -11.00 9.99
N TYR A 100 -11.58 -10.64 9.28
CA TYR A 100 -11.19 -9.25 9.00
C TYR A 100 -12.24 -8.52 8.16
N GLU A 101 -12.71 -9.15 7.07
CA GLU A 101 -13.77 -8.61 6.19
C GLU A 101 -15.11 -8.42 6.92
N ASN A 102 -15.37 -9.25 7.94
CA ASN A 102 -16.57 -9.14 8.77
C ASN A 102 -16.50 -8.01 9.81
N LEU A 103 -15.34 -7.36 10.01
CA LEU A 103 -15.22 -6.27 10.98
C LEU A 103 -16.21 -5.13 10.73
N GLN A 104 -16.53 -4.85 9.46
CA GLN A 104 -17.52 -3.84 9.07
C GLN A 104 -18.90 -4.07 9.70
N THR A 105 -19.28 -5.32 9.95
CA THR A 105 -20.59 -5.67 10.53
C THR A 105 -20.70 -5.32 12.01
N THR A 106 -19.56 -5.05 12.66
CA THR A 106 -19.48 -4.81 14.11
C THR A 106 -18.73 -3.54 14.48
N PHE A 107 -18.31 -2.74 13.48
CA PHE A 107 -17.62 -1.48 13.69
C PHE A 107 -18.66 -0.39 13.94
N ASN A 108 -18.80 0.01 15.20
CA ASN A 108 -19.74 1.04 15.63
C ASN A 108 -19.07 1.98 16.64
N PRO A 109 -18.41 3.06 16.18
CA PRO A 109 -17.67 3.95 17.06
C PRO A 109 -18.60 4.95 17.77
N THR A 110 -19.41 4.47 18.73
CA THR A 110 -20.41 5.28 19.44
C THR A 110 -19.85 6.44 20.26
N LYS A 111 -18.55 6.42 20.56
CA LYS A 111 -17.84 7.50 21.26
C LYS A 111 -17.12 8.47 20.32
N PHE A 112 -17.21 8.26 19.00
CA PHE A 112 -16.61 9.17 18.05
C PHE A 112 -17.32 10.52 18.08
N ASN A 113 -16.52 11.58 18.20
CA ASN A 113 -16.99 12.95 18.23
C ASN A 113 -16.08 13.77 17.30
N PRO A 114 -16.50 14.04 16.06
CA PRO A 114 -15.67 14.73 15.09
C PRO A 114 -15.30 16.15 15.53
N GLU A 115 -16.16 16.83 16.30
CA GLU A 115 -15.90 18.18 16.80
C GLU A 115 -14.70 18.22 17.73
N LYS A 116 -14.54 17.23 18.61
CA LYS A 116 -13.38 17.09 19.50
C LYS A 116 -12.09 16.87 18.72
N TRP A 117 -12.13 16.02 17.69
CA TRP A 117 -10.95 15.76 16.84
C TRP A 117 -10.54 17.01 16.06
N VAL A 118 -11.49 17.70 15.43
CA VAL A 118 -11.21 18.93 14.68
C VAL A 118 -10.73 20.04 15.61
N ALA A 119 -11.33 20.19 16.80
CA ALA A 119 -10.87 21.15 17.80
C ALA A 119 -9.43 20.85 18.26
N ALA A 120 -9.10 19.59 18.54
CA ALA A 120 -7.75 19.19 18.92
C ALA A 120 -6.74 19.46 17.78
N ALA A 121 -7.06 19.07 16.55
CA ALA A 121 -6.22 19.33 15.38
C ALA A 121 -5.98 20.83 15.17
N LYS A 122 -7.04 21.64 15.26
CA LYS A 122 -6.96 23.10 15.14
C LYS A 122 -6.11 23.71 16.26
N ASN A 123 -6.30 23.27 17.51
CA ASN A 123 -5.52 23.74 18.65
C ASN A 123 -4.04 23.35 18.55
N ALA A 124 -3.72 22.23 17.89
CA ALA A 124 -2.36 21.83 17.55
C ALA A 124 -1.76 22.61 16.36
N GLY A 125 -2.55 23.47 15.70
CA GLY A 125 -2.10 24.29 14.56
C GLY A 125 -2.23 23.63 13.19
N MET A 126 -2.85 22.45 13.10
CA MET A 126 -3.06 21.73 11.83
C MET A 126 -4.04 22.49 10.92
N LYS A 127 -3.77 22.48 9.61
CA LYS A 127 -4.50 23.24 8.58
C LYS A 127 -5.38 22.39 7.68
N TYR A 128 -5.18 21.07 7.68
CA TYR A 128 -5.97 20.12 6.88
C TYR A 128 -6.02 18.76 7.57
N VAL A 129 -6.97 17.93 7.13
CA VAL A 129 -7.13 16.54 7.58
C VAL A 129 -7.23 15.63 6.36
N VAL A 130 -6.53 14.50 6.37
CA VAL A 130 -6.62 13.43 5.38
C VAL A 130 -7.15 12.18 6.07
N PHE A 131 -8.11 11.52 5.41
CA PHE A 131 -8.71 10.27 5.88
C PHE A 131 -8.34 9.13 4.93
N THR A 132 -8.26 7.93 5.48
CA THR A 132 -8.29 6.68 4.69
C THR A 132 -9.75 6.37 4.32
N THR A 133 -10.17 6.69 3.10
CA THR A 133 -11.53 6.44 2.57
C THR A 133 -11.62 5.16 1.77
#